data_AF-A0A940VCB1-F1
#
_entry.id   AF-A0A940VCB1-F1
#
_cell.length_a   1.000
_cell.length_b   1.000
_cell.length_c   1.000
_cell.angle_alpha   90.00
_cell.angle_beta   90.00
_cell.angle_gamma   90.00
#
_symmetry.space_group_name_H-M   'P 1'
#
loop_
_entity.id
_entity.type
_entity.pdbx_description
1 polymer ?
#
loop_
_entity_poly.entity_id
_entity_poly.type
_entity_poly.pdbx_seq_one_letter_code
_entity_poly.pdbx_strand_id
1 'polypeptide(L)'
;MTRATSLSSVPNRASRSLVAIVCAALLAPGEMVFLAQAAPPAAAQAAAEEPKLPPEQLDALVAPIALYPDPLLGQVLVASTYPLEIVQLQQWLAKNKGLKDKALADAVAKQPWDPSIQSMAALPDVVKRLGDDIQWTT
;
A
#
# COMPACT_ATOMS: atom_id res chain seq x y z
N MET A 1 0.56 -31.93 66.63
CA MET A 1 1.03 -31.45 67.95
C MET A 1 2.46 -30.96 67.74
N THR A 2 2.93 -29.73 67.97
CA THR A 2 2.40 -28.53 68.63
C THR A 2 3.37 -27.37 68.30
N ARG A 3 2.80 -26.21 67.97
CA ARG A 3 3.26 -24.79 68.00
C ARG A 3 4.74 -24.36 68.23
N ALA A 4 5.09 -23.32 67.43
CA ALA A 4 5.74 -22.02 67.74
C ALA A 4 7.21 -22.01 68.25
N THR A 5 8.10 -21.09 67.83
CA THR A 5 8.08 -19.66 68.20
C THR A 5 9.17 -18.85 67.43
N SER A 6 8.77 -17.70 66.84
CA SER A 6 9.44 -16.38 66.71
C SER A 6 10.82 -16.19 66.03
N LEU A 7 10.93 -15.29 65.04
CA LEU A 7 11.41 -13.90 65.24
C LEU A 7 11.30 -13.05 63.95
N SER A 8 10.67 -11.88 64.10
CA SER A 8 10.84 -10.60 63.39
C SER A 8 11.80 -10.48 62.19
N SER A 9 11.35 -9.81 61.13
CA SER A 9 11.81 -8.44 60.80
C SER A 9 11.03 -7.90 59.60
N VAL A 10 10.27 -6.82 59.82
CA VAL A 10 9.69 -5.97 58.77
C VAL A 10 10.65 -4.82 58.52
N PRO A 11 11.29 -4.74 57.34
CA PRO A 11 11.84 -3.49 56.85
C PRO A 11 11.06 -3.01 55.61
N ASN A 12 10.90 -1.73 55.29
CA ASN A 12 11.04 -0.48 56.02
C ASN A 12 10.27 0.53 55.14
N ARG A 13 9.36 1.35 55.70
CA ARG A 13 8.51 2.30 54.94
C ARG A 13 9.33 3.31 54.12
N ALA A 14 10.60 3.51 54.47
CA ALA A 14 11.54 4.39 53.77
C ALA A 14 11.88 3.96 52.33
N SER A 15 11.87 2.66 52.02
CA SER A 15 12.19 2.16 50.67
C SER A 15 11.04 2.42 49.66
N ARG A 16 9.81 2.53 50.17
CA ARG A 16 8.63 2.87 49.35
C ARG A 16 8.52 4.35 49.01
N SER A 17 9.08 5.24 49.84
CA SER A 17 9.03 6.69 49.59
C SER A 17 10.06 7.17 48.57
N LEU A 18 11.14 6.42 48.32
CA LEU A 18 12.19 6.83 47.38
C LEU A 18 11.80 6.60 45.90
N VAL A 19 10.94 5.61 45.63
CA VAL A 19 10.42 5.33 44.27
C VAL A 19 9.36 6.35 43.83
N ALA A 20 8.58 6.91 44.77
CA ALA A 20 7.53 7.86 44.45
C ALA A 20 8.06 9.27 44.07
N ILE A 21 9.24 9.65 44.56
CA ILE A 21 9.84 10.97 44.27
C ILE A 21 10.47 10.99 42.87
N VAL A 22 10.96 9.85 42.37
CA VAL A 22 11.53 9.73 41.02
C VAL A 22 10.44 9.79 39.94
N CYS A 23 9.22 9.32 40.21
CA CYS A 23 8.12 9.37 39.24
C CYS A 23 7.37 10.72 39.19
N ALA A 24 7.48 11.56 40.22
CA ALA A 24 6.85 12.89 40.23
C ALA A 24 7.71 13.98 39.55
N ALA A 25 9.01 13.73 39.33
CA ALA A 25 9.93 14.68 38.71
C ALA A 25 10.03 14.54 37.17
N LEU A 26 9.40 13.52 36.56
CA LEU A 26 9.44 13.26 35.12
C LEU A 26 8.17 13.69 34.36
N LEU A 27 7.24 14.40 35.03
CA LEU A 27 6.02 14.92 34.40
C LEU A 27 5.96 16.45 34.44
N ALA A 28 7.09 17.11 34.12
CA ALA A 28 7.07 18.50 33.73
C ALA A 28 6.81 18.56 32.21
N PRO A 29 5.76 19.27 31.73
CA PRO A 29 5.69 19.65 30.34
C PRO A 29 6.79 20.68 30.11
N GLY A 30 7.94 20.24 29.65
CA GLY A 30 8.94 21.12 29.08
C GLY A 30 8.34 21.72 27.82
N GLU A 31 7.89 22.97 27.90
CA GLU A 31 7.74 23.84 26.74
C GLU A 31 9.11 23.90 26.06
N MET A 32 9.32 23.04 25.07
CA MET A 32 10.35 23.24 24.07
C MET A 32 9.98 24.51 23.32
N VAL A 33 10.49 25.63 23.80
CA VAL A 33 10.68 26.83 23.00
C VAL A 33 11.57 26.41 21.83
N PHE A 34 10.94 26.09 20.71
CA PHE A 34 11.62 25.97 19.43
C PHE A 34 12.17 27.37 19.11
N LEU A 35 13.45 27.59 19.37
CA LEU A 35 14.17 28.70 18.75
C LEU A 35 14.15 28.42 17.25
N ALA A 36 13.25 29.11 16.54
CA ALA A 36 13.27 29.17 15.10
C ALA A 36 14.65 29.66 14.66
N GLN A 37 15.49 28.75 14.14
CA GLN A 37 16.64 29.15 13.36
C GLN A 37 16.11 29.95 12.18
N ALA A 38 16.34 31.26 12.20
CA ALA A 38 16.19 32.10 11.03
C ALA A 38 17.16 31.57 9.97
N ALA A 39 16.64 30.79 9.02
CA ALA A 39 17.36 30.49 7.80
C ALA A 39 17.75 31.83 7.15
N PRO A 40 18.95 31.95 6.56
CA PRO A 40 19.28 33.12 5.75
C PRO A 40 18.18 33.31 4.71
N PRO A 41 17.78 34.56 4.36
CA PRO A 41 16.75 34.77 3.38
C PRO A 41 17.19 34.08 2.10
N ALA A 42 16.54 32.95 1.78
CA ALA A 42 16.61 32.38 0.45
C ALA A 42 16.17 33.51 -0.47
N ALA A 43 17.08 33.98 -1.32
CA ALA A 43 16.71 34.86 -2.40
C ALA A 43 15.51 34.20 -3.09
N ALA A 44 14.35 34.84 -2.98
CA ALA A 44 13.15 34.37 -3.63
C ALA A 44 13.44 34.40 -5.14
N GLN A 45 13.87 33.26 -5.68
CA GLN A 45 13.60 32.95 -7.06
C GLN A 45 12.09 32.98 -7.16
N ALA A 46 11.57 34.07 -7.71
CA ALA A 46 10.20 34.15 -8.15
C ALA A 46 10.01 32.94 -9.09
N ALA A 47 9.43 31.87 -8.55
CA ALA A 47 8.84 30.84 -9.37
C ALA A 47 7.82 31.59 -10.22
N ALA A 48 8.09 31.72 -11.52
CA ALA A 48 7.07 32.17 -12.43
C ALA A 48 5.86 31.26 -12.21
N GLU A 49 4.75 31.84 -11.76
CA GLU A 49 3.50 31.11 -11.68
C GLU A 49 3.14 30.69 -13.10
N GLU A 50 3.35 29.41 -13.42
CA GLU A 50 2.83 28.83 -14.64
C GLU A 50 1.31 29.04 -14.66
N PRO A 51 0.70 29.43 -15.79
CA PRO A 51 -0.73 29.65 -15.88
C PRO A 51 -1.48 28.38 -15.44
N LYS A 52 -2.17 28.44 -14.30
CA LYS A 52 -3.05 27.37 -13.84
C LYS A 52 -4.28 27.32 -14.73
N LEU A 53 -4.51 26.19 -15.38
CA LEU A 53 -5.75 25.95 -16.11
C LEU A 53 -6.94 26.02 -15.14
N PRO A 54 -8.01 26.74 -15.49
CA PRO A 54 -9.22 26.75 -14.67
C PRO A 54 -9.88 25.36 -14.69
N PRO A 55 -10.59 24.96 -13.61
CA PRO A 55 -11.18 23.62 -13.48
C PRO A 55 -12.02 23.18 -14.68
N GLU A 56 -12.74 24.09 -15.30
CA GLU A 56 -13.62 23.82 -16.44
C GLU A 56 -12.83 23.44 -17.70
N GLN A 57 -11.61 23.98 -17.85
CA GLN A 57 -10.71 23.58 -18.93
C GLN A 57 -10.08 22.21 -18.64
N LEU A 58 -9.80 21.87 -17.38
CA LEU A 58 -9.36 20.53 -16.99
C LEU A 58 -10.46 19.49 -17.23
N ASP A 59 -11.70 19.81 -16.86
CA ASP A 59 -12.87 18.97 -17.11
C ASP A 59 -13.08 18.73 -18.61
N ALA A 60 -12.93 19.76 -19.43
CA ALA A 60 -13.01 19.63 -20.89
C ALA A 60 -11.91 18.71 -21.47
N LEU A 61 -10.72 18.71 -20.87
CA LEU A 61 -9.60 17.85 -21.30
C LEU A 61 -9.83 16.37 -20.93
N VAL A 62 -10.48 16.09 -19.81
CA VAL A 62 -10.76 14.71 -19.37
C VAL A 62 -12.12 14.18 -19.82
N ALA A 63 -13.03 15.05 -20.29
CA ALA A 63 -14.38 14.70 -20.70
C ALA A 63 -14.47 13.47 -21.63
N PRO A 64 -13.56 13.25 -22.62
CA PRO A 64 -13.61 12.06 -23.47
C PRO A 64 -13.29 10.75 -22.75
N ILE A 65 -12.46 10.77 -21.70
CA ILE A 65 -12.12 9.59 -20.88
C ILE A 65 -13.16 9.41 -19.76
N ALA A 66 -13.63 10.50 -19.15
CA ALA A 66 -14.50 10.46 -17.97
C ALA A 66 -15.89 9.84 -18.23
N LEU A 67 -16.37 9.86 -19.47
CA LEU A 67 -17.68 9.33 -19.85
C LEU A 67 -17.65 7.91 -20.43
N TYR A 68 -16.47 7.32 -20.64
CA TYR A 68 -16.37 5.98 -21.22
C TYR A 68 -16.10 4.92 -20.14
N PRO A 69 -16.99 3.93 -19.98
CA PRO A 69 -16.63 2.73 -19.25
C PRO A 69 -15.50 2.05 -20.04
N ASP A 70 -14.33 1.90 -19.44
CA ASP A 70 -13.23 1.13 -20.02
C ASP A 70 -13.35 -0.33 -19.56
N PRO A 71 -13.99 -1.21 -20.37
CA PRO A 71 -14.12 -2.61 -20.00
C PRO A 71 -12.77 -3.31 -19.88
N LEU A 72 -11.73 -2.86 -20.59
CA LEU A 72 -10.39 -3.43 -20.47
C LEU A 72 -9.76 -3.07 -19.12
N LEU A 73 -9.91 -1.82 -18.68
CA LEU A 73 -9.41 -1.40 -17.37
C LEU A 73 -10.10 -2.13 -16.22
N GLY A 74 -11.44 -2.22 -16.26
CA GLY A 74 -12.19 -2.96 -15.25
C GLY A 74 -11.79 -4.43 -15.19
N GLN A 75 -11.58 -5.02 -16.36
CA GLN A 75 -11.11 -6.39 -16.51
C GLN A 75 -9.68 -6.59 -15.96
N VAL A 76 -8.75 -5.68 -16.25
CA VAL A 76 -7.38 -5.71 -15.69
C VAL A 76 -7.41 -5.56 -14.17
N LEU A 77 -8.28 -4.70 -13.64
CA LEU A 77 -8.43 -4.49 -12.21
C LEU A 77 -8.86 -5.77 -11.49
N VAL A 78 -9.89 -6.46 -12.00
CA VAL A 78 -10.32 -7.74 -11.42
C VAL A 78 -9.20 -8.78 -11.52
N ALA A 79 -8.57 -8.92 -12.70
CA ALA A 79 -7.46 -9.85 -12.90
C ALA A 79 -6.28 -9.59 -11.95
N SER A 80 -5.97 -8.32 -11.64
CA SER A 80 -4.88 -7.94 -10.73
C SER A 80 -5.04 -8.49 -9.31
N THR A 81 -6.26 -8.82 -8.91
CA THR A 81 -6.53 -9.47 -7.61
C THR A 81 -6.12 -10.94 -7.56
N TYR A 82 -5.71 -11.53 -8.69
CA TYR A 82 -5.28 -12.92 -8.83
C TYR A 82 -3.83 -13.01 -9.37
N PRO A 83 -2.82 -12.49 -8.64
CA PRO A 83 -1.44 -12.41 -9.12
C PRO A 83 -0.85 -13.78 -9.51
N LEU A 84 -1.16 -14.83 -8.74
CA LEU A 84 -0.69 -16.17 -9.05
C LEU A 84 -1.24 -16.68 -10.40
N GLU A 85 -2.51 -16.42 -10.69
CA GLU A 85 -3.16 -16.86 -11.93
C GLU A 85 -2.61 -16.08 -13.14
N ILE A 86 -2.22 -14.82 -12.97
CA ILE A 86 -1.53 -14.04 -14.02
C ILE A 86 -0.21 -14.71 -14.42
N VAL A 87 0.62 -15.11 -13.45
CA VAL A 87 1.89 -15.79 -13.74
C VAL A 87 1.65 -17.15 -14.40
N GLN A 88 0.64 -17.90 -13.95
CA GLN A 88 0.25 -19.16 -14.56
C GLN A 88 -0.19 -18.99 -16.01
N LEU A 89 -1.03 -17.99 -16.29
CA LEU A 89 -1.47 -17.65 -17.63
C LEU A 89 -0.29 -17.25 -18.52
N GLN A 90 0.65 -16.44 -18.03
CA GLN A 90 1.86 -16.05 -18.76
C GLN A 90 2.67 -17.29 -19.19
N GLN A 91 2.90 -18.23 -18.27
CA GLN A 91 3.61 -19.47 -18.56
C GLN A 91 2.84 -20.37 -19.53
N TRP A 92 1.51 -20.42 -19.37
CA TRP A 92 0.66 -21.20 -20.24
C TRP A 92 0.67 -20.66 -21.67
N LEU A 93 0.57 -19.33 -21.85
CA LEU A 93 0.69 -18.68 -23.16
C LEU A 93 2.05 -18.96 -23.81
N ALA A 94 3.13 -18.94 -23.01
CA ALA A 94 4.47 -19.27 -23.49
C ALA A 94 4.60 -20.72 -23.99
N LYS A 95 3.84 -21.66 -23.40
CA LYS A 95 3.77 -23.07 -23.84
C LYS A 95 2.82 -23.29 -25.02
N ASN A 96 1.84 -22.42 -25.20
CA ASN A 96 0.74 -22.56 -26.17
C ASN A 96 0.76 -21.53 -27.30
N LYS A 97 1.95 -21.08 -27.74
CA LYS A 97 2.12 -20.03 -28.78
C LYS A 97 1.47 -20.34 -30.14
N GLY A 98 1.14 -21.60 -30.39
CA GLY A 98 0.46 -22.05 -31.62
C GLY A 98 -1.05 -21.83 -31.60
N LEU A 99 -1.67 -21.57 -30.45
CA LEU A 99 -3.10 -21.35 -30.32
C LEU A 99 -3.45 -19.90 -30.65
N LYS A 100 -4.49 -19.70 -31.47
CA LYS A 100 -4.98 -18.39 -31.88
C LYS A 100 -6.51 -18.36 -31.89
N ASP A 101 -7.05 -17.14 -31.81
CA ASP A 101 -8.48 -16.84 -31.95
C ASP A 101 -9.36 -17.79 -31.14
N LYS A 102 -10.34 -18.44 -31.78
CA LYS A 102 -11.26 -19.37 -31.13
C LYS A 102 -10.56 -20.54 -30.45
N ALA A 103 -9.48 -21.07 -31.04
CA ALA A 103 -8.76 -22.20 -30.45
C ALA A 103 -8.06 -21.82 -29.14
N LEU A 104 -7.57 -20.58 -29.05
CA LEU A 104 -7.04 -20.02 -27.81
C LEU A 104 -8.14 -19.85 -26.77
N ALA A 105 -9.26 -19.23 -27.15
CA ALA A 105 -10.40 -19.01 -26.26
C ALA A 105 -10.96 -20.34 -25.71
N ASP A 106 -11.16 -21.35 -26.56
CA ASP A 106 -11.66 -22.67 -26.17
C ASP A 106 -10.68 -23.42 -25.25
N ALA A 107 -9.37 -23.21 -25.42
CA ALA A 107 -8.36 -23.87 -24.61
C ALA A 107 -8.20 -23.22 -23.23
N VAL A 108 -8.28 -21.90 -23.17
CA VAL A 108 -8.22 -21.12 -21.92
C VAL A 108 -9.49 -21.28 -21.09
N ALA A 109 -10.66 -21.40 -21.73
CA ALA A 109 -11.93 -21.64 -21.03
C ALA A 109 -11.98 -22.98 -20.25
N LYS A 110 -11.05 -23.90 -20.55
CA LYS A 110 -10.89 -25.18 -19.83
C LYS A 110 -10.01 -25.07 -18.61
N GLN A 111 -9.31 -23.94 -18.43
CA GLN A 111 -8.44 -23.73 -17.27
C GLN A 111 -9.29 -23.34 -16.06
N PRO A 112 -8.91 -23.73 -14.84
CA PRO A 112 -9.68 -23.45 -13.62
C PRO A 112 -9.47 -22.02 -13.10
N TRP A 113 -9.25 -21.06 -14.00
CA TRP A 113 -9.02 -19.65 -13.66
C TRP A 113 -10.32 -18.86 -13.67
N ASP A 114 -10.33 -17.73 -12.97
CA ASP A 114 -11.46 -16.80 -13.02
C ASP A 114 -11.71 -16.31 -14.46
N PRO A 115 -12.96 -16.03 -14.88
CA PRO A 115 -13.25 -15.48 -16.20
C PRO A 115 -12.45 -14.22 -16.52
N SER A 116 -12.10 -13.43 -15.50
CA SER A 116 -11.24 -12.28 -15.66
C SER A 116 -9.83 -12.67 -16.13
N ILE A 117 -9.24 -13.73 -15.61
CA ILE A 117 -7.94 -14.22 -16.07
C ILE A 117 -8.05 -14.88 -17.44
N GLN A 118 -9.13 -15.62 -17.69
CA GLN A 118 -9.35 -16.25 -18.99
C GLN A 118 -9.41 -15.21 -20.13
N SER A 119 -10.12 -14.10 -19.94
CA SER A 119 -10.21 -13.06 -20.98
C SER A 119 -8.86 -12.37 -21.24
N MET A 120 -7.93 -12.35 -20.28
CA MET A 120 -6.57 -11.83 -20.45
C MET A 120 -5.72 -12.62 -21.45
N ALA A 121 -6.11 -13.85 -21.80
CA ALA A 121 -5.43 -14.62 -22.83
C ALA A 121 -5.40 -13.91 -24.20
N ALA A 122 -6.39 -13.07 -24.49
CA ALA A 122 -6.44 -12.25 -25.70
C ALA A 122 -5.47 -11.05 -25.67
N LEU A 123 -4.89 -10.72 -24.51
CA LEU A 123 -4.00 -9.59 -24.29
C LEU A 123 -2.62 -10.06 -23.77
N PRO A 124 -1.85 -10.83 -24.57
CA PRO A 124 -0.61 -11.46 -24.11
C PRO A 124 0.46 -10.45 -23.64
N ASP A 125 0.49 -9.25 -24.22
CA ASP A 125 1.44 -8.19 -23.80
C ASP A 125 1.11 -7.63 -22.42
N VAL A 126 -0.18 -7.51 -22.08
CA VAL A 126 -0.64 -7.07 -20.76
C VAL A 126 -0.32 -8.15 -19.73
N VAL A 127 -0.61 -9.42 -20.04
CA VAL A 127 -0.26 -10.56 -19.18
C VAL A 127 1.24 -10.61 -18.94
N LYS A 128 2.05 -10.41 -19.99
CA LYS A 128 3.50 -10.35 -19.85
C LYS A 128 3.93 -9.24 -18.90
N ARG A 129 3.37 -8.04 -19.04
CA ARG A 129 3.73 -6.91 -18.19
C ARG A 129 3.33 -7.13 -16.73
N LEU A 130 2.10 -7.58 -16.47
CA LEU A 130 1.63 -7.87 -15.12
C LEU A 130 2.39 -9.04 -14.48
N GLY A 131 2.80 -10.03 -15.29
CA GLY A 131 3.60 -11.16 -14.83
C GLY A 131 5.06 -10.80 -14.53
N ASP A 132 5.68 -9.98 -15.39
CA ASP A 132 7.07 -9.52 -15.22
C ASP A 132 7.17 -8.54 -14.03
N ASP A 133 6.17 -7.67 -13.84
CA ASP A 133 6.09 -6.66 -12.77
C ASP A 133 5.02 -7.01 -11.72
N ILE A 134 5.06 -8.23 -11.16
CA ILE A 134 3.99 -8.73 -10.26
C ILE A 134 3.72 -7.85 -9.03
N GLN A 135 4.70 -7.07 -8.58
CA GLN A 135 4.53 -6.10 -7.49
C GLN A 135 3.50 -5.00 -7.81
N TRP A 136 3.10 -4.81 -9.07
CA TRP A 136 2.06 -3.85 -9.44
C TRP A 136 0.64 -4.37 -9.15
N THR A 137 0.52 -5.65 -8.79
CA THR A 137 -0.75 -6.32 -8.52
C THR A 137 -1.02 -6.55 -7.03
N THR A 138 -0.12 -6.11 -6.13
CA THR A 138 -0.19 -6.30 -4.66
C THR A 138 0.28 -5.06 -3.92
#